data_AF-A0AAW5T894-F1
#
_entry.id   AF-A0AAW5T894-F1
#
_cell.length_a   1.000
_cell.length_b   1.000
_cell.length_c   1.000
_cell.angle_alpha   90.00
_cell.angle_beta   90.00
_cell.angle_gamma   90.00
#
_symmetry.space_group_name_H-M   'P 1'
#
loop_
_entity.id
_entity.type
_entity.pdbx_description
1 polymer ?
#
loop_
_entity_poly.entity_id
_entity_poly.type
_entity_poly.pdbx_seq_one_letter_code
_entity_poly.pdbx_strand_id
1 'polypeptide(L)'
;MGDFPPHHPDDDDDYDDLSALDFASSDDNSDAAGLDALGTYSDDGVVFGDFGSDVAESDDGGYSDGSVDEDENLAVPLFTVTNPPETVTVTAFMDGRVHQIELAPKATTLTERDLAEEILVIAGLAAQQAKSAQYSFMLAGMREHGHDDAATRDFLTRDLDLLTPEQADDARAQVFSTRYGGDHG
;
A
#
# COMPACT_ATOMS: atom_id res chain seq x y z
N MET A 1 -27.85 -34.42 52.14
CA MET A 1 -26.51 -34.44 52.75
C MET A 1 -25.75 -35.59 52.12
N GLY A 2 -24.92 -35.29 51.13
CA GLY A 2 -23.95 -36.19 50.53
C GLY A 2 -22.63 -35.44 50.55
N ASP A 3 -21.73 -35.95 51.38
CA ASP A 3 -20.43 -35.39 51.73
C ASP A 3 -19.43 -35.73 50.60
N PHE A 4 -18.86 -34.73 49.93
CA PHE A 4 -17.75 -34.91 48.99
C PHE A 4 -16.47 -34.49 49.71
N PRO A 5 -15.46 -35.37 49.83
CA PRO A 5 -14.19 -35.00 50.43
C PRO A 5 -13.39 -34.06 49.52
N PRO A 6 -12.59 -33.14 50.07
CA PRO A 6 -11.80 -32.20 49.30
C PRO A 6 -10.48 -32.85 48.86
N HIS A 7 -10.14 -32.72 47.58
CA HIS A 7 -8.75 -32.81 47.14
C HIS A 7 -8.41 -31.59 46.28
N HIS A 8 -7.38 -30.90 46.74
CA HIS A 8 -6.56 -29.88 46.11
C HIS A 8 -5.12 -30.26 46.52
N PRO A 9 -4.04 -29.85 45.83
CA PRO A 9 -3.83 -29.28 44.49
C PRO A 9 -2.89 -30.21 43.66
N ASP A 10 -2.26 -29.66 42.62
CA ASP A 10 -1.08 -30.16 41.88
C ASP A 10 -1.38 -30.95 40.59
N ASP A 11 -1.62 -30.20 39.52
CA ASP A 11 -0.95 -30.48 38.24
C ASP A 11 -0.66 -29.11 37.59
N ASP A 12 0.49 -28.56 37.97
CA ASP A 12 1.16 -27.52 37.22
C ASP A 12 1.65 -28.18 35.92
N ASP A 13 0.80 -28.15 34.88
CA ASP A 13 1.24 -28.43 33.52
C ASP A 13 2.12 -27.26 33.05
N ASP A 14 3.38 -27.30 33.48
CA ASP A 14 4.51 -26.56 32.94
C ASP A 14 4.63 -26.88 31.45
N TYR A 15 4.03 -26.05 30.60
CA TYR A 15 4.33 -25.99 29.18
C TYR A 15 5.71 -25.37 28.95
N ASP A 16 6.76 -26.10 29.35
CA ASP A 16 8.14 -25.87 28.92
C ASP A 16 8.36 -26.44 27.50
N ASP A 17 7.53 -25.98 26.55
CA ASP A 17 7.66 -26.27 25.11
C ASP A 17 8.56 -25.23 24.41
N LEU A 18 9.72 -24.97 25.01
CA LEU A 18 10.80 -24.17 24.40
C LEU A 18 12.12 -24.94 24.31
N SER A 19 12.11 -26.22 24.70
CA SER A 19 13.23 -27.15 24.56
C SER A 19 13.37 -27.72 23.13
N ALA A 20 12.42 -27.43 22.22
CA ALA A 20 12.48 -27.81 20.81
C ALA A 20 13.38 -26.91 19.94
N LEU A 21 13.87 -25.78 20.48
CA LEU A 21 14.75 -24.85 19.76
C LEU A 21 16.18 -24.91 20.32
N ASP A 22 16.78 -26.10 20.31
CA ASP A 22 18.25 -26.22 20.40
C ASP A 22 18.86 -25.77 19.05
N PHE A 23 19.00 -24.45 18.88
CA PHE A 23 19.90 -23.91 17.87
C PHE A 23 21.33 -24.14 18.36
N ALA A 24 21.81 -25.37 18.17
CA ALA A 24 23.22 -25.66 18.21
C ALA A 24 23.92 -24.76 17.17
N SER A 25 24.65 -23.75 17.65
CA SER A 25 25.54 -22.97 16.80
C SER A 25 26.68 -23.88 16.39
N SER A 26 26.50 -24.58 15.26
CA SER A 26 27.58 -25.33 14.63
C SER A 26 28.50 -24.30 13.99
N ASP A 27 29.47 -23.86 14.79
CA ASP A 27 30.72 -23.31 14.30
C ASP A 27 31.46 -24.47 13.61
N ASP A 28 31.08 -24.79 12.38
CA ASP A 28 32.00 -25.47 11.48
C ASP A 28 31.78 -25.05 10.03
N ASN A 29 32.91 -24.70 9.47
CA ASN A 29 33.18 -24.20 8.15
C ASN A 29 32.89 -25.27 7.10
N SER A 30 32.70 -24.80 5.86
CA SER A 30 32.84 -25.57 4.61
C SER A 30 31.74 -26.56 4.23
N ASP A 31 30.64 -26.03 3.67
CA ASP A 31 29.90 -26.67 2.58
C ASP A 31 29.46 -25.62 1.54
N ALA A 32 30.44 -24.90 0.96
CA ALA A 32 30.23 -23.97 -0.16
C ALA A 32 30.08 -24.67 -1.53
N ALA A 33 29.94 -25.99 -1.57
CA ALA A 33 29.86 -26.77 -2.80
C ALA A 33 28.43 -26.86 -3.40
N GLY A 34 27.40 -26.39 -2.68
CA GLY A 34 25.99 -26.48 -3.11
C GLY A 34 25.43 -25.24 -3.81
N LEU A 35 26.20 -24.15 -3.92
CA LEU A 35 25.75 -22.86 -4.46
C LEU A 35 26.32 -22.51 -5.84
N ASP A 36 27.09 -23.41 -6.46
CA ASP A 36 27.62 -23.24 -7.82
C ASP A 36 26.52 -23.20 -8.91
N ALA A 37 25.27 -23.56 -8.56
CA ALA A 37 24.12 -23.44 -9.45
C ALA A 37 23.45 -22.05 -9.42
N LEU A 38 23.76 -21.20 -8.44
CA LEU A 38 23.34 -19.81 -8.40
C LEU A 38 24.55 -18.97 -8.78
N GLY A 39 24.66 -18.67 -10.08
CA GLY A 39 25.75 -17.86 -10.62
C GLY A 39 26.03 -16.63 -9.75
N THR A 40 27.30 -16.44 -9.43
CA THR A 40 27.82 -15.26 -8.72
C THR A 40 27.21 -13.99 -9.29
N TYR A 41 26.52 -13.23 -8.43
CA TYR A 41 26.20 -11.84 -8.74
C TYR A 41 27.52 -11.08 -8.73
N SER A 42 28.10 -10.88 -9.91
CA SER A 42 29.22 -9.95 -10.06
C SER A 42 28.63 -8.55 -9.99
N ASP A 43 28.87 -7.86 -8.87
CA ASP A 43 28.72 -6.41 -8.74
C ASP A 43 29.82 -5.73 -9.57
N ASP A 44 29.74 -5.86 -10.89
CA ASP A 44 30.47 -5.02 -11.84
C ASP A 44 29.51 -4.75 -13.01
N GLY A 45 29.24 -3.47 -13.22
CA GLY A 45 28.03 -2.96 -13.84
C GLY A 45 27.66 -3.60 -15.18
N VAL A 46 26.36 -3.83 -15.35
CA VAL A 46 25.74 -4.16 -16.63
C VAL A 46 25.97 -3.03 -17.64
N VAL A 47 27.10 -3.11 -18.33
CA VAL A 47 27.34 -2.40 -19.58
C VAL A 47 26.47 -3.10 -20.63
N PHE A 48 25.35 -2.47 -20.97
CA PHE A 48 24.55 -2.85 -22.12
C PHE A 48 25.39 -2.69 -23.39
N GLY A 49 25.68 -3.83 -24.03
CA GLY A 49 26.17 -3.88 -25.39
C GLY A 49 27.45 -4.69 -25.54
N ASP A 50 27.33 -5.94 -25.96
CA ASP A 50 28.07 -6.52 -27.09
C ASP A 50 27.74 -8.02 -27.19
N PHE A 51 27.21 -8.46 -28.34
CA PHE A 51 27.35 -9.84 -28.78
C PHE A 51 27.95 -9.82 -30.19
N GLY A 52 29.28 -9.76 -30.30
CA GLY A 52 29.98 -10.34 -31.45
C GLY A 52 30.11 -11.86 -31.26
N SER A 53 30.13 -12.74 -32.25
CA SER A 53 30.35 -12.59 -33.69
C SER A 53 30.12 -13.94 -34.39
N ASP A 54 29.84 -13.87 -35.71
CA ASP A 54 30.11 -14.85 -36.79
C ASP A 54 29.04 -15.86 -37.30
N VAL A 55 28.40 -15.42 -38.40
CA VAL A 55 28.12 -16.07 -39.70
C VAL A 55 27.25 -17.34 -39.76
N ALA A 56 26.00 -17.15 -40.20
CA ALA A 56 25.41 -17.89 -41.33
C ALA A 56 24.34 -17.03 -42.03
N GLU A 57 24.57 -16.68 -43.29
CA GLU A 57 23.54 -16.12 -44.18
C GLU A 57 22.51 -17.21 -44.53
N SER A 58 21.22 -16.96 -44.24
CA SER A 58 20.01 -17.56 -44.84
C SER A 58 18.82 -16.80 -44.26
N ASP A 59 18.27 -15.83 -45.00
CA ASP A 59 17.09 -15.97 -45.86
C ASP A 59 15.77 -16.18 -45.10
N ASP A 60 14.86 -15.24 -45.37
CA ASP A 60 13.40 -15.30 -45.28
C ASP A 60 12.69 -15.38 -43.92
N GLY A 61 11.60 -14.63 -43.83
CA GLY A 61 10.66 -14.66 -42.71
C GLY A 61 10.70 -13.42 -41.82
N GLY A 62 10.38 -12.26 -42.39
CA GLY A 62 9.95 -11.10 -41.62
C GLY A 62 8.62 -11.39 -40.93
N TYR A 63 8.66 -12.16 -39.83
CA TYR A 63 7.59 -12.17 -38.86
C TYR A 63 7.61 -10.79 -38.23
N SER A 64 6.64 -9.96 -38.61
CA SER A 64 6.28 -8.81 -37.79
C SER A 64 5.84 -9.39 -36.46
N ASP A 65 6.77 -9.47 -35.53
CA ASP A 65 6.51 -9.57 -34.11
C ASP A 65 5.63 -8.35 -33.81
N GLY A 66 4.33 -8.61 -33.73
CA GLY A 66 3.41 -7.66 -33.16
C GLY A 66 3.81 -7.57 -31.71
N SER A 67 4.78 -6.70 -31.42
CA SER A 67 5.07 -6.28 -30.08
C SER A 67 3.83 -5.54 -29.59
N VAL A 68 2.92 -6.31 -29.02
CA VAL A 68 2.04 -5.82 -27.97
C VAL A 68 2.96 -5.53 -26.80
N ASP A 69 3.69 -4.41 -26.91
CA ASP A 69 4.30 -3.71 -25.79
C ASP A 69 3.15 -3.11 -24.96
N GLU A 70 2.35 -3.99 -24.39
CA GLU A 70 1.34 -3.73 -23.39
C GLU A 70 1.75 -4.53 -22.15
N ASP A 71 3.00 -4.36 -21.72
CA ASP A 71 3.28 -4.33 -20.28
C ASP A 71 2.63 -3.04 -19.77
N GLU A 72 1.29 -3.02 -19.80
CA GLU A 72 0.46 -2.11 -19.04
C GLU A 72 0.76 -2.44 -17.58
N ASN A 73 1.89 -1.93 -17.08
CA ASN A 73 2.09 -1.75 -15.66
C ASN A 73 0.91 -0.90 -15.20
N LEU A 74 -0.18 -1.56 -14.78
CA LEU A 74 -1.43 -0.95 -14.36
C LEU A 74 -1.08 0.00 -13.22
N ALA A 75 -0.81 1.25 -13.59
CA ALA A 75 -0.37 2.26 -12.66
C ALA A 75 -1.48 2.41 -11.63
N VAL A 76 -1.21 1.95 -10.41
CA VAL A 76 -2.21 1.96 -9.34
C VAL A 76 -2.59 3.43 -9.13
N PRO A 77 -3.88 3.80 -9.23
CA PRO A 77 -4.28 5.19 -9.10
C PRO A 77 -3.94 5.71 -7.69
N LEU A 78 -3.22 6.83 -7.66
CA LEU A 78 -2.77 7.52 -6.45
C LEU A 78 -3.54 8.83 -6.27
N PHE A 79 -3.87 9.13 -5.03
CA PHE A 79 -4.63 10.32 -4.63
C PHE A 79 -3.82 11.14 -3.65
N THR A 80 -3.54 12.39 -3.99
CA THR A 80 -2.64 13.27 -3.24
C THR A 80 -3.40 14.46 -2.69
N VAL A 81 -3.23 14.71 -1.39
CA VAL A 81 -3.76 15.89 -0.69
C VAL A 81 -2.61 16.62 0.00
N THR A 82 -2.57 17.93 -0.20
CA THR A 82 -1.65 18.85 0.47
C THR A 82 -2.45 19.80 1.35
N ASN A 83 -1.93 20.08 2.54
CA ASN A 83 -2.50 21.07 3.43
C ASN A 83 -2.33 22.51 2.90
N PRO A 84 -3.21 23.47 3.27
CA PRO A 84 -3.08 24.85 2.84
C PRO A 84 -1.72 25.53 3.11
N PRO A 85 -1.02 25.31 4.24
CA PRO A 85 0.31 25.88 4.46
C PRO A 85 1.45 25.13 3.75
N GLU A 86 1.13 24.08 2.96
CA GLU A 86 2.06 23.29 2.16
C GLU A 86 3.21 22.67 2.98
N THR A 87 2.94 22.31 4.23
CA THR A 87 3.91 21.65 5.11
C THR A 87 3.83 20.13 5.03
N VAL A 88 2.67 19.57 4.70
CA VAL A 88 2.38 18.14 4.67
C VAL A 88 1.61 17.80 3.41
N THR A 89 2.14 16.85 2.64
CA THR A 89 1.48 16.23 1.50
C THR A 89 1.36 14.74 1.77
N VAL A 90 0.16 14.18 1.64
CA VAL A 90 -0.09 12.75 1.78
C VAL A 90 -0.64 12.19 0.48
N THR A 91 -0.05 11.09 0.03
CA THR A 91 -0.50 10.33 -1.13
C THR A 91 -1.02 8.98 -0.66
N ALA A 92 -2.21 8.59 -1.10
CA ALA A 92 -2.88 7.35 -0.75
C ALA A 92 -3.26 6.54 -2.00
N PHE A 93 -3.33 5.22 -1.85
CA PHE A 93 -3.90 4.31 -2.84
C PHE A 93 -5.43 4.39 -2.85
N MET A 94 -6.06 3.86 -3.90
CA MET A 94 -7.51 3.81 -4.07
C MET A 94 -8.27 3.12 -2.93
N ASP A 95 -7.62 2.20 -2.22
CA ASP A 95 -8.18 1.53 -1.03
C ASP A 95 -8.06 2.37 0.27
N GLY A 96 -7.52 3.58 0.17
CA GLY A 96 -7.33 4.51 1.27
C GLY A 96 -6.06 4.27 2.10
N ARG A 97 -5.23 3.26 1.77
CA ARG A 97 -3.94 3.07 2.45
C ARG A 97 -2.97 4.19 2.04
N VAL A 98 -2.24 4.71 3.02
CA VAL A 98 -1.20 5.71 2.77
C VAL A 98 -0.04 5.07 2.00
N HIS A 99 0.30 5.66 0.86
CA HIS A 99 1.46 5.30 0.05
C HIS A 99 2.70 6.08 0.48
N GLN A 100 2.57 7.40 0.62
CA GLN A 100 3.71 8.29 0.88
C GLN A 100 3.26 9.53 1.66
N ILE A 101 4.13 10.00 2.55
CA ILE A 101 3.98 11.27 3.26
C ILE A 101 5.22 12.11 2.96
N GLU A 102 5.02 13.30 2.40
CA GLU A 102 6.07 14.26 2.12
C GLU A 102 5.93 15.45 3.07
N LEU A 103 7.04 15.81 3.71
CA LEU A 103 7.11 16.93 4.64
C LEU A 103 7.98 18.02 4.05
N ALA A 104 7.46 19.24 3.92
CA ALA A 104 8.26 20.38 3.49
C ALA A 104 9.24 20.78 4.62
N PRO A 105 10.37 21.43 4.31
CA PRO A 105 11.30 21.91 5.34
C PRO A 105 10.66 22.83 6.38
N LYS A 106 9.60 23.56 5.98
CA LYS A 106 8.78 24.41 6.85
C LYS A 106 8.08 23.63 7.97
N ALA A 107 7.87 22.32 7.84
CA ALA A 107 7.28 21.50 8.90
C ALA A 107 8.11 21.49 10.19
N THR A 108 9.41 21.82 10.12
CA THR A 108 10.29 21.92 11.29
C THR A 108 9.93 23.07 12.23
N THR A 109 9.10 24.03 11.81
CA THR A 109 8.62 25.10 12.69
C THR A 109 7.42 24.70 13.55
N LEU A 110 6.80 23.54 13.26
CA LEU A 110 5.69 22.98 14.02
C LEU A 110 6.19 22.15 15.18
N THR A 111 5.40 22.07 16.26
CA THR A 111 5.67 21.08 17.31
C THR A 111 5.37 19.68 16.78
N GLU A 112 6.00 18.65 17.34
CA GLU A 112 5.75 17.25 16.96
C GLU A 112 4.25 16.89 17.05
N ARG A 113 3.58 17.38 18.09
CA ARG A 113 2.14 17.17 18.29
C ARG A 113 1.32 17.81 17.18
N ASP A 114 1.61 19.07 16.84
CA ASP A 114 0.87 19.78 15.80
C ASP A 114 1.14 19.16 14.41
N LEU A 115 2.37 18.69 14.16
CA LEU A 115 2.73 17.96 12.95
C LEU A 115 2.01 16.60 12.85
N ALA A 116 1.95 15.85 13.95
CA ALA A 116 1.24 14.57 13.98
C ALA A 116 -0.26 14.76 13.71
N GLU A 117 -0.88 15.75 14.36
CA GLU A 117 -2.27 16.12 14.09
C GLU A 117 -2.46 16.53 12.62
N GLU A 118 -1.51 17.28 12.04
CA GLU A 118 -1.51 17.64 10.62
C GLU A 118 -1.50 16.43 9.70
N ILE A 119 -0.58 15.50 9.92
CA ILE A 119 -0.45 14.29 9.11
C ILE A 119 -1.73 13.46 9.19
N LEU A 120 -2.29 13.25 10.38
CA LEU A 120 -3.51 12.45 10.56
C LEU A 120 -4.70 13.05 9.80
N VAL A 121 -4.87 14.37 9.85
CA VAL A 121 -5.95 15.06 9.13
C VAL A 121 -5.77 14.93 7.62
N ILE A 122 -4.58 15.21 7.10
CA ILE A 122 -4.33 15.16 5.65
C ILE A 122 -4.38 13.73 5.12
N ALA A 123 -3.91 12.75 5.89
CA ALA A 123 -4.05 11.34 5.55
C ALA A 123 -5.51 10.90 5.50
N GLY A 124 -6.34 11.34 6.47
CA GLY A 124 -7.78 11.09 6.45
C GLY A 124 -8.46 11.65 5.21
N LEU A 125 -8.10 12.87 4.80
CA LEU A 125 -8.62 13.50 3.59
C LEU A 125 -8.16 12.77 2.31
N ALA A 126 -6.90 12.35 2.24
CA ALA A 126 -6.39 11.56 1.11
C ALA A 126 -7.13 10.22 0.99
N ALA A 127 -7.39 9.54 2.11
CA ALA A 127 -8.16 8.31 2.13
C ALA A 127 -9.63 8.53 1.71
N GLN A 128 -10.26 9.63 2.13
CA GLN A 128 -11.62 9.98 1.70
C GLN A 128 -11.69 10.28 0.20
N GLN A 129 -10.70 11.01 -0.33
CA GLN A 129 -10.60 11.29 -1.77
C GLN A 129 -10.40 10.01 -2.59
N ALA A 130 -9.58 9.08 -2.11
CA ALA A 130 -9.41 7.78 -2.73
C ALA A 130 -10.72 6.98 -2.77
N LYS A 131 -11.45 6.92 -1.64
CA LYS A 131 -12.75 6.23 -1.57
C LYS A 131 -13.81 6.85 -2.48
N SER A 132 -13.81 8.18 -2.67
CA SER A 132 -14.78 8.83 -3.55
C SER A 132 -14.50 8.57 -5.04
N ALA A 133 -13.23 8.36 -5.40
CA ALA A 133 -12.88 7.85 -6.71
C ALA A 133 -13.32 6.39 -6.90
N GLN A 134 -13.20 5.55 -5.87
CA GLN A 134 -13.74 4.19 -5.88
C GLN A 134 -15.26 4.18 -6.08
N TYR A 135 -15.99 5.06 -5.39
CA TYR A 135 -17.43 5.25 -5.62
C TYR A 135 -17.73 5.54 -7.09
N SER A 136 -17.00 6.48 -7.70
CA SER A 136 -17.24 6.91 -9.08
C SER A 136 -16.94 5.79 -10.08
N PHE A 137 -15.85 5.07 -9.87
CA PHE A 137 -15.47 3.93 -10.71
C PHE A 137 -16.51 2.80 -10.64
N MET A 138 -16.95 2.44 -9.44
CA MET A 138 -17.95 1.38 -9.26
C MET A 138 -19.33 1.79 -9.81
N LEU A 139 -19.74 3.03 -9.60
CA LEU A 139 -21.00 3.55 -10.15
C LEU A 139 -21.00 3.50 -11.69
N ALA A 140 -19.89 3.93 -12.32
CA ALA A 140 -19.74 3.87 -13.76
C ALA A 140 -19.78 2.42 -14.29
N GLY A 141 -19.05 1.50 -13.66
CA GLY A 141 -19.03 0.09 -14.06
C GLY A 141 -20.39 -0.60 -13.92
N MET A 142 -21.13 -0.31 -12.85
CA MET A 142 -22.48 -0.86 -12.63
C MET A 142 -23.48 -0.32 -13.66
N ARG A 143 -23.39 0.98 -13.98
CA ARG A 143 -24.22 1.60 -15.03
C ARG A 143 -23.96 1.00 -16.41
N GLU A 144 -22.71 0.71 -16.74
CA GLU A 144 -22.34 0.04 -17.99
C GLU A 144 -22.95 -1.36 -18.09
N HIS A 145 -23.07 -2.07 -16.96
CA HIS A 145 -23.73 -3.37 -16.87
C HIS A 145 -25.27 -3.28 -16.81
N GLY A 146 -25.84 -2.08 -16.92
CA GLY A 146 -27.28 -1.84 -16.96
C GLY A 146 -27.96 -1.83 -15.59
N HIS A 147 -27.21 -1.69 -14.50
CA HIS A 147 -27.79 -1.47 -13.18
C HIS A 147 -28.43 -0.08 -13.07
N ASP A 148 -29.43 0.03 -12.19
CA ASP A 148 -30.07 1.30 -11.88
C ASP A 148 -29.12 2.19 -11.05
N ASP A 149 -28.95 3.44 -11.47
CA ASP A 149 -28.06 4.40 -10.81
C ASP A 149 -28.51 4.66 -9.36
N ALA A 150 -29.81 4.79 -9.07
CA ALA A 150 -30.27 5.12 -7.71
C ALA A 150 -30.03 3.95 -6.74
N ALA A 151 -30.36 2.72 -7.15
CA ALA A 151 -30.08 1.52 -6.37
C ALA A 151 -28.58 1.30 -6.15
N THR A 152 -27.77 1.56 -7.17
CA THR A 152 -26.31 1.44 -7.08
C THR A 152 -25.73 2.46 -6.09
N ARG A 153 -26.16 3.73 -6.16
CA ARG A 153 -25.70 4.77 -5.22
C ARG A 153 -26.05 4.43 -3.77
N ASP A 154 -27.25 3.89 -3.51
CA ASP A 154 -27.65 3.44 -2.15
C ASP A 154 -26.75 2.30 -1.66
N PHE A 155 -26.48 1.30 -2.50
CA PHE A 155 -25.58 0.20 -2.17
C PHE A 155 -24.14 0.68 -1.89
N LEU A 156 -23.59 1.54 -2.74
CA LEU A 156 -22.22 2.04 -2.56
C LEU A 156 -22.08 2.87 -1.27
N THR A 157 -23.10 3.66 -0.91
CA THR A 157 -23.05 4.50 0.30
C THR A 157 -23.37 3.72 1.57
N ARG A 158 -24.33 2.79 1.54
CA ARG A 158 -24.80 2.10 2.76
C ARG A 158 -24.08 0.81 3.06
N ASP A 159 -23.79 0.00 2.03
CA ASP A 159 -23.19 -1.32 2.21
C ASP A 159 -21.66 -1.26 2.12
N LEU A 160 -21.12 -0.36 1.29
CA LEU A 160 -19.66 -0.20 1.11
C LEU A 160 -19.06 1.02 1.81
N ASP A 161 -19.89 1.86 2.44
CA ASP A 161 -19.46 3.07 3.17
C ASP A 161 -18.57 4.00 2.30
N LEU A 162 -18.85 4.07 0.99
CA LEU A 162 -18.12 4.92 0.07
C LEU A 162 -18.77 6.29 0.01
N LEU A 163 -17.99 7.33 0.32
CA LEU A 163 -18.42 8.71 0.20
C LEU A 163 -18.58 9.09 -1.27
N THR A 164 -19.59 9.91 -1.58
CA THR A 164 -19.67 10.51 -2.92
C THR A 164 -18.53 11.53 -3.11
N PRO A 165 -18.14 11.83 -4.37
CA PRO A 165 -17.17 12.89 -4.65
C PRO A 165 -17.53 14.23 -4.02
N GLU A 166 -18.80 14.65 -4.13
CA GLU A 166 -19.29 15.89 -3.52
C GLU A 166 -19.14 15.87 -1.99
N GLN A 167 -19.45 14.75 -1.33
CA GLN A 167 -19.29 14.62 0.12
C GLN A 167 -17.81 14.67 0.56
N ALA A 168 -16.91 14.08 -0.23
CA ALA A 168 -15.48 14.14 0.05
C ALA A 168 -14.94 15.57 -0.11
N ASP A 169 -15.40 16.29 -1.14
CA ASP A 169 -15.04 17.69 -1.37
C ASP A 169 -15.59 18.61 -0.26
N ASP A 170 -16.84 18.40 0.16
CA ASP A 170 -17.46 19.12 1.27
C ASP A 170 -16.72 18.87 2.59
N ALA A 171 -16.38 17.61 2.89
CA ALA A 171 -15.61 17.25 4.08
C ALA A 171 -14.23 17.93 4.08
N ARG A 172 -13.54 17.92 2.94
CA ARG A 172 -12.27 18.63 2.77
C ARG A 172 -12.43 20.13 2.99
N ALA A 173 -13.42 20.75 2.35
CA ALA A 173 -13.69 22.18 2.47
C ALA A 173 -14.02 22.56 3.93
N GLN A 174 -14.79 21.75 4.64
CA GLN A 174 -15.12 21.96 6.04
C GLN A 174 -13.88 21.88 6.94
N VAL A 175 -13.04 20.85 6.76
CA VAL A 175 -11.78 20.71 7.51
C VAL A 175 -10.88 21.91 7.22
N PHE A 176 -10.79 22.31 5.95
CA PHE A 176 -9.92 23.41 5.55
C PHE A 176 -10.41 24.75 6.11
N SER A 177 -11.71 25.01 6.07
CA SER A 177 -12.31 26.21 6.63
C SER A 177 -12.18 26.26 8.15
N THR A 178 -12.45 25.16 8.86
CA THR A 178 -12.42 25.13 10.33
C THR A 178 -11.00 25.27 10.87
N ARG A 179 -10.01 24.68 10.18
CA ARG A 179 -8.64 24.60 10.67
C ARG A 179 -7.71 25.69 10.14
N TYR A 180 -7.94 26.18 8.92
CA TYR A 180 -7.09 27.21 8.29
C TYR A 180 -7.84 28.50 7.94
N GLY A 181 -9.17 28.53 8.04
CA GLY A 181 -9.97 29.73 7.74
C GLY A 181 -9.88 30.84 8.78
N GLY A 182 -9.13 30.64 9.87
CA GLY A 182 -8.97 31.60 10.96
C GLY A 182 -7.68 32.43 10.95
N ASP A 183 -6.71 32.15 10.06
CA ASP A 183 -5.36 32.74 10.16
C ASP A 183 -4.85 33.33 8.84
N HIS A 184 -5.63 34.19 8.18
CA HIS A 184 -5.15 35.10 7.13
C HIS A 184 -6.00 36.37 7.08
N GLY A 185 -5.83 37.24 8.09
CA GLY A 185 -6.36 38.62 8.12
C GLY A 185 -5.29 39.59 8.56
#